data_AF-A0A938LWA0-F1
#
_entry.id   AF-A0A938LWA0-F1
#
_cell.length_a   1.000
_cell.length_b   1.000
_cell.length_c   1.000
_cell.angle_alpha   90.00
_cell.angle_beta   90.00
_cell.angle_gamma   90.00
#
_symmetry.space_group_name_H-M   'P 1'
#
loop_
_entity.id
_entity.type
_entity.pdbx_description
1 polymer ?
#
loop_
_entity_poly.entity_id
_entity_poly.type
_entity_poly.pdbx_seq_one_letter_code
_entity_poly.pdbx_strand_id
1 'polypeptide(L)'
;MDTSVILQIKPELTRFLHQFDGYFGRVTTRQYLDVYIEGQLGPLPRKSLEPMADAFGVPPRNLQEFLSQFRWDEQGIRDELQ
;
A
#
# COMPACT_ATOMS: atom_id res chain seq x y z
N MET A 1 -1.39 20.74 -3.24
CA MET A 1 -0.07 20.21 -2.84
C MET A 1 0.60 19.71 -4.11
N ASP A 2 1.85 20.11 -4.37
CA ASP A 2 2.56 19.77 -5.62
C ASP A 2 2.93 18.28 -5.64
N THR A 3 2.61 17.58 -6.73
CA THR A 3 2.94 16.16 -6.93
C THR A 3 4.45 15.92 -6.82
N SER A 4 5.26 16.89 -7.22
CA SER A 4 6.73 16.84 -7.12
C SER A 4 7.19 16.74 -5.66
N VAL A 5 6.52 17.43 -4.74
CA VAL A 5 6.79 17.38 -3.30
C VAL A 5 6.39 16.02 -2.72
N ILE A 6 5.27 15.45 -3.18
CA ILE A 6 4.80 14.12 -2.77
C ILE A 6 5.80 13.03 -3.21
N LEU A 7 6.40 13.17 -4.40
CA LEU A 7 7.36 12.19 -4.89
C LEU A 7 8.70 12.24 -4.14
N GLN A 8 9.07 13.39 -3.56
CA GLN A 8 10.29 13.50 -2.75
C GLN A 8 10.24 12.69 -1.45
N ILE A 9 9.06 12.51 -0.87
CA ILE A 9 8.89 11.68 0.35
C ILE A 9 8.85 10.18 0.06
N LYS A 10 8.71 9.78 -1.21
CA LYS A 10 8.51 8.39 -1.60
C LYS A 10 9.60 7.44 -1.06
N PRO A 11 10.91 7.75 -1.14
CA PRO A 11 11.94 6.85 -0.61
C PRO A 11 11.85 6.65 0.90
N GLU A 12 11.60 7.71 1.65
CA GLU A 12 11.43 7.65 3.11
C GLU A 12 10.15 6.91 3.50
N LEU A 13 9.07 7.14 2.77
CA LEU A 13 7.83 6.40 2.94
C LEU A 13 8.04 4.90 2.65
N THR A 14 8.72 4.54 1.56
CA THR A 14 9.04 3.14 1.25
C THR A 14 9.84 2.51 2.40
N ARG A 15 10.87 3.19 2.91
CA ARG A 15 11.65 2.71 4.06
C ARG A 15 10.80 2.51 5.31
N PHE A 16 9.92 3.48 5.61
CA PHE A 16 8.99 3.38 6.72
C PHE A 16 8.05 2.18 6.56
N LEU A 17 7.46 2.00 5.38
CA LEU A 17 6.53 0.89 5.11
C LEU A 17 7.20 -0.49 5.21
N HIS A 18 8.49 -0.60 4.89
CA HIS A 18 9.24 -1.86 5.05
C HIS A 18 9.40 -2.31 6.51
N GLN A 19 9.25 -1.40 7.49
CA GLN A 19 9.25 -1.79 8.91
C GLN A 19 8.07 -2.71 9.23
N PHE A 20 7.02 -2.69 8.42
CA PHE A 20 5.82 -3.49 8.63
C PHE A 20 5.79 -4.82 7.86
N ASP A 21 6.83 -5.14 7.07
CA ASP A 21 6.86 -6.31 6.19
C ASP A 21 6.60 -7.62 6.96
N GLY A 22 7.14 -7.73 8.18
CA GLY A 22 7.00 -8.91 9.03
C GLY A 22 5.59 -9.18 9.56
N TYR A 23 4.70 -8.19 9.52
CA TYR A 23 3.34 -8.30 10.04
C TYR A 23 2.31 -8.65 8.96
N PHE A 24 2.72 -8.68 7.68
CA PHE A 24 1.88 -9.23 6.64
C PHE A 24 1.96 -10.75 6.66
N GLY A 25 0.82 -11.43 6.85
CA GLY A 25 0.80 -12.90 6.93
C GLY A 25 1.31 -13.64 5.68
N ARG A 26 1.44 -12.96 4.53
CA ARG A 26 2.00 -13.48 3.27
C ARG A 26 2.76 -12.41 2.51
N VAL A 27 3.88 -12.78 1.88
CA VAL A 27 4.66 -11.89 1.00
C VAL A 27 3.82 -11.31 -0.15
N THR A 28 2.88 -12.10 -0.69
CA THR A 28 1.96 -11.66 -1.75
C THR A 28 1.03 -10.54 -1.29
N THR A 29 0.71 -10.46 0.00
CA THR A 29 -0.13 -9.39 0.56
C THR A 29 0.60 -8.05 0.53
N ARG A 30 1.90 -8.05 0.82
CA ARG A 30 2.74 -6.84 0.81
C ARG A 30 2.80 -6.18 -0.57
N GLN A 31 2.75 -6.95 -1.65
CA GLN A 31 2.75 -6.41 -3.02
C GLN A 31 1.52 -5.53 -3.30
N TYR A 32 0.37 -5.83 -2.70
CA TYR A 32 -0.83 -4.98 -2.85
C TYR A 32 -0.72 -3.66 -2.08
N LEU A 33 0.09 -3.60 -1.01
CA LEU A 33 0.45 -2.34 -0.37
C LEU A 33 1.26 -1.45 -1.31
N ASP A 34 2.21 -2.00 -2.06
CA ASP A 34 2.98 -1.22 -3.04
C ASP A 34 2.06 -0.65 -4.12
N VAL A 35 1.19 -1.49 -4.71
CA VAL A 35 0.21 -1.04 -5.71
C VAL A 35 -0.69 0.08 -5.16
N TYR A 36 -1.17 -0.07 -3.92
CA TYR A 36 -2.01 0.94 -3.30
C TYR A 36 -1.26 2.26 -3.09
N ILE A 37 -0.05 2.23 -2.53
CA ILE A 37 0.74 3.42 -2.26
C ILE A 37 1.17 4.11 -3.56
N GLU A 38 1.62 3.36 -4.56
CA GLU A 38 1.96 3.89 -5.89
C GLU A 38 0.75 4.52 -6.56
N GLY A 39 -0.43 3.91 -6.46
CA GLY A 39 -1.68 4.48 -6.95
C GLY A 39 -2.07 5.77 -6.21
N GLN A 40 -1.81 5.86 -4.91
CA GLN A 40 -2.11 7.04 -4.09
C GLN A 40 -1.18 8.22 -4.38
N LEU A 41 0.08 7.96 -4.67
CA LEU A 41 1.08 9.02 -4.93
C LEU A 41 1.22 9.35 -6.42
N GLY A 42 0.80 8.42 -7.29
CA GLY A 42 0.88 8.56 -8.73
C GLY A 42 -0.08 9.61 -9.31
N PRO A 43 0.08 9.92 -10.60
CA PRO A 43 -0.69 10.96 -11.29
C PRO A 43 -2.09 10.49 -11.73
N LEU A 44 -2.63 9.42 -11.11
CA LEU A 44 -3.92 8.87 -11.51
C LEU A 44 -5.04 9.91 -11.30
N PRO A 45 -5.90 10.15 -12.32
CA PRO A 45 -6.96 11.15 -12.23
C PRO A 45 -8.02 10.79 -11.18
N ARG A 46 -8.17 9.50 -10.88
CA ARG A 46 -9.01 8.99 -9.81
C ARG A 46 -8.21 8.01 -8.96
N LYS A 47 -8.22 8.22 -7.65
CA LYS A 47 -7.52 7.40 -6.67
C LYS A 47 -8.42 6.35 -6.02
N SER A 48 -9.29 5.73 -6.82
CA SER A 48 -10.09 4.58 -6.39
C SER A 48 -9.40 3.26 -6.77
N LEU A 49 -9.83 2.15 -6.16
CA LEU A 49 -9.17 0.86 -6.29
C LEU A 49 -9.18 0.31 -7.72
N GLU A 50 -10.27 0.49 -8.46
CA GLU A 50 -10.38 0.03 -9.85
C GLU A 50 -9.37 0.73 -10.78
N PRO A 51 -9.32 2.09 -10.87
CA PRO A 51 -8.29 2.77 -11.65
C PRO A 51 -6.84 2.43 -11.26
N MET A 52 -6.57 2.21 -9.97
CA MET A 52 -5.25 1.76 -9.54
C MET A 52 -4.96 0.34 -10.04
N ALA A 53 -5.91 -0.57 -9.84
CA ALA A 53 -5.77 -1.95 -10.25
C ALA A 53 -5.54 -2.08 -11.76
N ASP A 54 -6.31 -1.32 -12.56
CA ASP A 54 -6.14 -1.23 -14.01
C ASP A 54 -4.76 -0.68 -14.39
N ALA A 55 -4.32 0.41 -13.74
CA ALA A 55 -3.03 1.03 -14.02
C ALA A 55 -1.82 0.14 -13.72
N PHE A 56 -1.94 -0.76 -12.74
CA PHE A 56 -0.87 -1.68 -12.32
C PHE A 56 -1.07 -3.12 -12.79
N GLY A 57 -2.10 -3.39 -13.61
CA GLY A 57 -2.36 -4.72 -14.17
C GLY A 57 -2.70 -5.79 -13.13
N VAL A 58 -3.29 -5.40 -12.00
CA VAL A 58 -3.75 -6.34 -10.95
C VAL A 58 -5.27 -6.51 -11.01
N PRO A 59 -5.81 -7.69 -10.66
CA PRO A 59 -7.26 -7.84 -10.55
C PRO A 59 -7.83 -6.89 -9.48
N PRO A 60 -8.85 -6.06 -9.79
CA PRO A 60 -9.42 -5.11 -8.82
C PRO A 60 -9.89 -5.77 -7.52
N ARG A 61 -10.43 -6.98 -7.62
CA ARG A 61 -10.84 -7.79 -6.46
C ARG A 61 -9.69 -8.03 -5.49
N ASN A 62 -8.47 -8.27 -5.96
CA ASN A 62 -7.35 -8.55 -5.07
C ASN A 62 -6.98 -7.31 -4.24
N LEU A 63 -7.03 -6.11 -4.85
CA LEU A 63 -6.80 -4.85 -4.15
C LEU A 63 -7.94 -4.51 -3.18
N GLN A 64 -9.18 -4.84 -3.53
CA GLN A 64 -10.34 -4.74 -2.64
C GLN A 64 -10.21 -5.68 -1.43
N GLU A 65 -9.86 -6.95 -1.64
CA GLU A 65 -9.67 -7.94 -0.58
C GLU A 65 -8.48 -7.56 0.32
N PHE A 66 -7.40 -7.02 -0.26
CA PHE A 66 -6.29 -6.48 0.51
C PHE A 66 -6.74 -5.44 1.53
N LEU A 67 -7.54 -4.46 1.13
CA LEU A 67 -7.99 -3.38 2.03
C LEU A 67 -9.14 -3.76 2.97
N SER A 68 -9.87 -4.85 2.70
CA SER A 68 -11.09 -5.19 3.44
C SER A 68 -11.02 -6.50 4.22
N GLN A 69 -10.20 -7.46 3.81
CA GLN A 69 -10.24 -8.83 4.31
C GLN A 69 -8.89 -9.37 4.77
N PHE A 70 -7.79 -8.92 4.16
CA PHE A 70 -6.47 -9.47 4.47
C PHE A 70 -6.07 -9.10 5.89
N ARG A 71 -5.83 -10.13 6.70
CA ARG A 71 -5.35 -9.98 8.07
C ARG A 71 -3.85 -9.73 8.07
N TRP A 72 -3.45 -8.83 8.96
CA TRP A 72 -2.09 -8.47 9.32
C TRP A 72 -1.98 -8.65 10.84
N ASP A 73 -0.76 -8.78 11.35
CA ASP A 73 -0.54 -8.94 12.78
C ASP A 73 -0.75 -7.60 13.52
N GLU A 74 -2.02 -7.27 13.70
CA GLU A 74 -2.52 -6.07 14.38
C GLU A 74 -2.05 -6.00 15.84
N GLN A 75 -1.76 -7.15 16.47
CA GLN A 75 -1.28 -7.21 17.84
C GLN A 75 0.22 -6.93 17.88
N GLY A 76 1.02 -7.63 17.07
CA GLY A 76 2.46 -7.41 17.00
C GLY A 76 2.85 -5.97 16.66
N ILE A 77 2.10 -5.30 15.79
CA ILE A 77 2.34 -3.87 15.49
C ILE A 77 1.99 -2.97 16.67
N ARG A 78 0.90 -3.28 17.38
CA ARG A 78 0.52 -2.50 18.57
C ARG A 78 1.60 -2.59 19.63
N ASP A 79 2.11 -3.79 19.88
CA ASP A 79 3.11 -4.04 20.92
C ASP A 79 4.47 -3.37 20.60
N GLU A 80 4.84 -3.25 19.32
CA GLU A 80 6.06 -2.54 18.89
C GLU A 80 5.94 -1.00 19.04
N LEU A 81 4.72 -0.45 18.99
CA LEU A 81 4.46 1.00 19.03
C LEU A 81 4.16 1.57 20.43
N GLN A 82 4.02 0.73 21.45
CA GLN A 82 3.70 1.12 22.83
C GLN A 82 4.93 1.18 23.74
#